data_AF-A0A7W1XYW6-F1
#
_entry.id   AF-A0A7W1XYW6-F1
#
_cell.length_a   1.000
_cell.length_b   1.000
_cell.length_c   1.000
_cell.angle_alpha   90.00
_cell.angle_beta   90.00
_cell.angle_gamma   90.00
#
_symmetry.space_group_name_H-M   'P 1'
#
loop_
_entity.id
_entity.type
_entity.pdbx_description
1 polymer ?
#
loop_
_entity_poly.entity_id
_entity_poly.type
_entity_poly.pdbx_seq_one_letter_code
_entity_poly.pdbx_strand_id
1 'polypeptide(L)'
;MSPLNSNSRSLSVWRCLASAIVLLVALGVGSTASAALLIPVLPTIPMLDCNSNGIEDSTDITNGTSLDCNNNGVPDECDITDGTSEDCNTNGVPDSCDIAAGTNKDCDSNGVPDICQFLAGADCNNNDLLDPCEVALGAPDCNGNLIPDECETDCDSNGQVDECEITANPANDCDVDGILDLCEYSAELGGDASLDCDGNGILDSCDLAGGATDCDSNSVLDVCQIADNPALDCDTDGVLQSCETDTDTDGTEDDCDDDDDNDGVPDGDDSNPTDNTVCRDADMDGCDDCSSGSDNPANDGTDTDSDGLCDLGDPDDDNDGVLDGDDSNPTDNTVCRDADMDGCDDCSSGSDDPSNDGTDTDADGTCDLTDTDDDNDGVADGDDSNPTDNTQCRDADMDGCDDCSSGSDDTSNDGFDFDGDGLCDLGDPDDDNDG
;
A
#
# COMPACT_ATOMS: atom_id res chain seq x y z
N MET A 1 -20.06 -4.18 -22.18
CA MET A 1 -20.38 -2.82 -22.68
C MET A 1 -21.00 -2.91 -24.07
N SER A 2 -22.32 -2.81 -24.14
CA SER A 2 -23.12 -2.61 -25.36
C SER A 2 -24.38 -1.84 -24.93
N PRO A 3 -24.76 -0.73 -25.59
CA PRO A 3 -25.73 0.20 -25.03
C PRO A 3 -27.19 -0.19 -25.32
N LEU A 4 -28.01 0.12 -24.31
CA LEU A 4 -29.45 0.00 -24.22
C LEU A 4 -30.19 0.85 -25.27
N ASN A 5 -31.21 0.26 -25.91
CA ASN A 5 -32.15 0.94 -26.80
C ASN A 5 -33.53 0.99 -26.12
N SER A 6 -33.95 2.18 -25.72
CA SER A 6 -35.24 2.45 -25.07
C SER A 6 -36.37 2.56 -26.09
N ASN A 7 -37.31 1.62 -26.08
CA ASN A 7 -38.56 1.70 -26.84
C ASN A 7 -39.68 2.35 -26.02
N SER A 8 -40.23 3.42 -26.58
CA SER A 8 -41.30 4.26 -26.08
C SER A 8 -42.69 3.63 -26.22
N ARG A 9 -43.47 3.61 -25.14
CA ARG A 9 -44.88 3.19 -25.12
C ARG A 9 -45.78 4.30 -25.67
N SER A 10 -46.59 3.96 -26.68
CA SER A 10 -47.57 4.84 -27.33
C SER A 10 -48.93 4.70 -26.64
N LEU A 11 -49.49 5.82 -26.14
CA LEU A 11 -50.89 5.92 -25.70
C LEU A 11 -51.81 6.04 -26.92
N SER A 12 -52.75 5.11 -27.08
CA SER A 12 -53.82 5.17 -28.08
C SER A 12 -55.18 5.42 -27.41
N VAL A 13 -55.63 6.67 -27.45
CA VAL A 13 -56.98 7.11 -27.06
C VAL A 13 -57.92 6.95 -28.25
N TRP A 14 -58.92 6.08 -28.15
CA TRP A 14 -60.00 5.96 -29.14
C TRP A 14 -61.03 7.08 -28.96
N ARG A 15 -61.17 7.93 -29.98
CA ARG A 15 -62.25 8.93 -30.12
C ARG A 15 -63.33 8.38 -31.05
N CYS A 16 -64.52 8.12 -30.53
CA CYS A 16 -65.73 7.89 -31.33
C CYS A 16 -66.32 9.23 -31.81
N LEU A 17 -66.36 9.42 -33.12
CA LEU A 17 -66.92 10.58 -33.82
C LEU A 17 -68.42 10.37 -34.07
N ALA A 18 -69.29 11.18 -33.45
CA ALA A 18 -70.70 11.31 -33.84
C ALA A 18 -70.86 12.50 -34.80
N SER A 19 -71.21 12.23 -36.06
CA SER A 19 -71.43 13.23 -37.11
C SER A 19 -72.76 13.96 -36.92
N ALA A 20 -72.72 15.27 -36.66
CA ALA A 20 -73.87 16.16 -36.80
C ALA A 20 -73.85 16.82 -38.19
N ILE A 21 -74.77 16.41 -39.06
CA ILE A 21 -74.98 17.02 -40.39
C ILE A 21 -75.90 18.24 -40.20
N VAL A 22 -75.33 19.44 -40.29
CA VAL A 22 -76.08 20.71 -40.34
C VAL A 22 -76.35 21.05 -41.80
N LEU A 23 -77.58 20.83 -42.25
CA LEU A 23 -78.04 21.26 -43.58
C LEU A 23 -78.57 22.69 -43.49
N LEU A 24 -77.73 23.67 -43.82
CA LEU A 24 -78.12 25.06 -44.03
C LEU A 24 -78.65 25.24 -45.46
N VAL A 25 -79.97 25.42 -45.62
CA VAL A 25 -80.56 26.00 -46.83
C VAL A 25 -81.05 27.40 -46.47
N ALA A 26 -80.48 28.40 -47.13
CA ALA A 26 -80.69 29.81 -46.86
C ALA A 26 -81.74 30.44 -47.79
N LEU A 27 -82.26 31.57 -47.30
CA LEU A 27 -82.84 32.73 -47.99
C LEU A 27 -84.37 32.81 -48.12
N GLY A 28 -84.92 33.85 -47.51
CA GLY A 28 -86.28 34.35 -47.77
C GLY A 28 -86.73 35.40 -46.75
N VAL A 29 -86.22 36.62 -46.91
CA VAL A 29 -86.72 37.93 -46.41
C VAL A 29 -88.08 37.99 -45.67
N GLY A 30 -88.12 38.80 -44.60
CA GLY A 30 -89.33 39.57 -44.23
C GLY A 30 -89.79 39.47 -42.78
N SER A 31 -89.58 40.56 -42.05
CA SER A 31 -90.40 41.14 -40.96
C SER A 31 -91.33 40.26 -40.10
N THR A 32 -91.04 40.27 -38.79
CA THR A 32 -91.97 40.28 -37.64
C THR A 32 -93.19 39.33 -37.67
N ALA A 33 -93.07 38.14 -37.06
CA ALA A 33 -94.09 37.52 -36.19
C ALA A 33 -93.57 36.21 -35.56
N SER A 34 -93.88 36.00 -34.28
CA SER A 34 -93.56 34.81 -33.48
C SER A 34 -94.18 33.52 -34.03
N ALA A 35 -93.44 32.42 -33.95
CA ALA A 35 -94.00 31.08 -33.83
C ALA A 35 -93.33 30.37 -32.64
N ALA A 36 -94.14 30.08 -31.62
CA ALA A 36 -93.73 29.32 -30.45
C ALA A 36 -93.56 27.84 -30.81
N LEU A 37 -92.48 27.20 -30.35
CA LEU A 37 -92.35 25.74 -30.31
C LEU A 37 -92.02 25.34 -28.87
N LEU A 38 -93.03 24.87 -28.15
CA LEU A 38 -92.90 24.19 -26.87
C LEU A 38 -92.38 22.77 -27.13
N ILE A 39 -91.16 22.46 -26.70
CA ILE A 39 -90.68 21.08 -26.57
C ILE A 39 -90.60 20.79 -25.06
N PRO A 40 -91.31 19.79 -24.53
CA PRO A 40 -91.15 19.36 -23.14
C PRO A 40 -89.77 18.70 -23.00
N VAL A 41 -88.95 19.23 -22.09
CA VAL A 41 -87.69 18.60 -21.68
C VAL A 41 -88.03 17.47 -20.71
N LEU A 42 -87.99 16.22 -21.18
CA LEU A 42 -87.86 15.05 -20.33
C LEU A 42 -86.38 14.93 -19.90
N PRO A 43 -86.08 14.52 -18.65
CA PRO A 43 -84.71 14.32 -18.21
C PRO A 43 -84.10 13.13 -18.95
N THR A 44 -83.07 13.38 -19.75
CA THR A 44 -82.23 12.33 -20.33
C THR A 44 -81.22 11.89 -19.26
N ILE A 45 -81.59 10.89 -18.46
CA ILE A 45 -80.61 10.07 -17.74
C ILE A 45 -79.99 9.17 -18.82
N PRO A 46 -78.65 9.10 -18.99
CA PRO A 46 -78.08 8.09 -19.88
C PRO A 46 -78.56 6.73 -19.38
N MET A 47 -79.19 5.95 -20.26
CA MET A 47 -79.58 4.56 -19.97
C MET A 47 -78.28 3.81 -19.66
N LEU A 48 -78.07 3.47 -18.39
CA LEU A 48 -76.95 2.68 -17.94
C LEU A 48 -77.41 1.22 -18.05
N ASP A 49 -76.92 0.55 -19.09
CA ASP A 49 -77.11 -0.85 -19.43
C ASP A 49 -75.71 -1.37 -19.76
N CYS A 50 -74.98 -1.75 -18.72
CA CYS A 50 -73.57 -2.08 -18.81
C CYS A 50 -73.35 -3.45 -19.49
N ASN A 51 -74.24 -4.41 -19.28
CA ASN A 51 -74.20 -5.75 -19.88
C ASN A 51 -74.81 -5.81 -21.30
N SER A 52 -75.36 -4.67 -21.78
CA SER A 52 -75.92 -4.49 -23.12
C SER A 52 -77.06 -5.47 -23.46
N ASN A 53 -77.84 -5.88 -22.45
CA ASN A 53 -78.92 -6.85 -22.63
C ASN A 53 -80.28 -6.18 -23.01
N GLY A 54 -80.33 -4.84 -23.01
CA GLY A 54 -81.51 -4.03 -23.32
C GLY A 54 -82.41 -3.71 -22.12
N ILE A 55 -81.99 -4.03 -20.91
CA ILE A 55 -82.62 -3.69 -19.61
C ILE A 55 -81.67 -2.73 -18.89
N GLU A 56 -82.21 -1.74 -18.16
CA GLU A 56 -81.35 -0.85 -17.36
C GLU A 56 -80.81 -1.59 -16.13
N ASP A 57 -79.57 -1.29 -15.73
CA ASP A 57 -78.86 -1.90 -14.59
C ASP A 57 -79.72 -1.98 -13.32
N SER A 58 -80.38 -0.88 -12.96
CA SER A 58 -81.29 -0.83 -11.80
C SER A 58 -82.49 -1.76 -11.91
N THR A 59 -82.98 -2.00 -13.13
CA THR A 59 -84.07 -2.93 -13.41
C THR A 59 -83.58 -4.38 -13.39
N ASP A 60 -82.33 -4.62 -13.81
CA ASP A 60 -81.71 -5.94 -13.73
C ASP A 60 -81.50 -6.39 -12.27
N ILE A 61 -80.95 -5.49 -11.45
CA ILE A 61 -80.73 -5.74 -10.02
C ILE A 61 -82.06 -5.95 -9.28
N THR A 62 -83.05 -5.09 -9.53
CA THR A 62 -84.34 -5.17 -8.80
C THR A 62 -85.22 -6.35 -9.22
N ASN A 63 -85.11 -6.82 -10.47
CA ASN A 63 -85.79 -8.04 -10.92
C ASN A 63 -85.00 -9.32 -10.57
N GLY A 64 -83.77 -9.18 -10.06
CA GLY A 64 -82.89 -10.30 -9.74
C GLY A 64 -82.36 -11.03 -10.97
N THR A 65 -82.34 -10.37 -12.13
CA THR A 65 -81.72 -10.89 -13.37
C THR A 65 -80.21 -10.71 -13.38
N SER A 66 -79.70 -9.74 -12.61
CA SER A 66 -78.28 -9.62 -12.25
C SER A 66 -78.12 -9.39 -10.74
N LEU A 67 -76.97 -9.77 -10.20
CA LEU A 67 -76.59 -9.54 -8.80
C LEU A 67 -75.84 -8.20 -8.67
N ASP A 68 -75.98 -7.55 -7.51
CA ASP A 68 -75.24 -6.34 -7.09
C ASP A 68 -74.94 -6.52 -5.61
N CYS A 69 -73.82 -7.16 -5.33
CA CYS A 69 -73.46 -7.59 -3.99
C CYS A 69 -72.81 -6.49 -3.15
N ASN A 70 -72.21 -5.48 -3.79
CA ASN A 70 -71.58 -4.33 -3.13
C ASN A 70 -72.53 -3.12 -3.00
N ASN A 71 -73.75 -3.23 -3.55
CA ASN A 71 -74.83 -2.26 -3.51
C ASN A 71 -74.45 -0.90 -4.15
N ASN A 72 -73.56 -0.89 -5.14
CA ASN A 72 -73.13 0.33 -5.82
C ASN A 72 -74.09 0.76 -6.94
N GLY A 73 -75.07 -0.08 -7.30
CA GLY A 73 -76.05 0.16 -8.35
C GLY A 73 -75.60 -0.27 -9.76
N VAL A 74 -74.48 -0.98 -9.88
CA VAL A 74 -73.94 -1.60 -11.10
C VAL A 74 -73.95 -3.13 -10.89
N PRO A 75 -74.41 -3.92 -11.87
CA PRO A 75 -74.34 -5.37 -11.83
C PRO A 75 -72.92 -5.91 -11.61
N ASP A 76 -72.79 -6.96 -10.80
CA ASP A 76 -71.54 -7.67 -10.50
C ASP A 76 -70.75 -8.06 -11.77
N GLU A 77 -71.45 -8.58 -12.78
CA GLU A 77 -70.87 -8.96 -14.09
C GLU A 77 -70.24 -7.78 -14.84
N CYS A 78 -70.71 -6.56 -14.60
CA CYS A 78 -70.17 -5.33 -15.18
C CYS A 78 -69.00 -4.80 -14.35
N ASP A 79 -69.08 -4.87 -13.03
CA ASP A 79 -67.98 -4.51 -12.13
C ASP A 79 -66.74 -5.39 -12.39
N ILE A 80 -66.94 -6.67 -12.71
CA ILE A 80 -65.85 -7.57 -13.10
C ILE A 80 -65.30 -7.21 -14.50
N THR A 81 -66.20 -6.97 -15.45
CA THR A 81 -65.81 -6.72 -16.85
C THR A 81 -65.06 -5.40 -17.03
N ASP A 82 -65.39 -4.37 -16.24
CA ASP A 82 -64.73 -3.07 -16.28
C ASP A 82 -63.50 -2.95 -15.36
N GLY A 83 -63.23 -4.01 -14.57
CA GLY A 83 -62.09 -4.11 -13.66
C GLY A 83 -62.23 -3.30 -12.38
N THR A 84 -63.45 -2.90 -12.01
CA THR A 84 -63.71 -2.27 -10.71
C THR A 84 -63.85 -3.29 -9.57
N SER A 85 -64.12 -4.56 -9.91
CA SER A 85 -64.06 -5.71 -9.03
C SER A 85 -63.20 -6.82 -9.64
N GLU A 86 -62.43 -7.51 -8.80
CA GLU A 86 -61.69 -8.71 -9.20
C GLU A 86 -62.59 -9.95 -9.05
N ASP A 87 -62.46 -10.92 -9.95
CA ASP A 87 -63.08 -12.25 -9.90
C ASP A 87 -62.04 -13.29 -10.32
N CYS A 88 -61.22 -13.66 -9.35
CA CYS A 88 -60.03 -14.47 -9.60
C CYS A 88 -60.37 -15.94 -9.88
N ASN A 89 -61.50 -16.45 -9.36
CA ASN A 89 -61.96 -17.82 -9.59
C ASN A 89 -62.87 -17.94 -10.83
N THR A 90 -63.19 -16.82 -11.46
CA THR A 90 -63.97 -16.68 -12.71
C THR A 90 -65.39 -17.24 -12.62
N ASN A 91 -66.00 -17.19 -11.44
CA ASN A 91 -67.35 -17.72 -11.21
C ASN A 91 -68.47 -16.69 -11.50
N GLY A 92 -68.12 -15.44 -11.81
CA GLY A 92 -69.05 -14.34 -12.08
C GLY A 92 -69.52 -13.57 -10.84
N VAL A 93 -68.93 -13.82 -9.66
CA VAL A 93 -69.16 -13.11 -8.40
C VAL A 93 -67.85 -12.41 -8.00
N PRO A 94 -67.88 -11.11 -7.67
CA PRO A 94 -66.70 -10.39 -7.18
C PRO A 94 -66.07 -11.08 -5.96
N ASP A 95 -64.75 -11.07 -5.90
CA ASP A 95 -63.95 -11.63 -4.81
C ASP A 95 -64.42 -11.14 -3.43
N SER A 96 -64.63 -9.82 -3.31
CA SER A 96 -65.14 -9.20 -2.08
C SER A 96 -66.50 -9.76 -1.62
N CYS A 97 -67.32 -10.21 -2.57
CA CYS A 97 -68.64 -10.76 -2.31
C CYS A 97 -68.58 -12.25 -2.03
N ASP A 98 -67.65 -12.97 -2.65
CA ASP A 98 -67.33 -14.35 -2.30
C ASP A 98 -66.83 -14.45 -0.83
N ILE A 99 -65.99 -13.50 -0.41
CA ILE A 99 -65.50 -13.40 0.97
C ILE A 99 -66.66 -13.03 1.91
N ALA A 100 -67.44 -12.00 1.58
CA ALA A 100 -68.54 -11.54 2.42
C ALA A 100 -69.66 -12.60 2.58
N ALA A 101 -69.91 -13.40 1.54
CA ALA A 101 -70.87 -14.50 1.57
C ALA A 101 -70.31 -15.75 2.30
N GLY A 102 -69.00 -15.80 2.57
CA GLY A 102 -68.30 -16.95 3.13
C GLY A 102 -68.25 -18.14 2.17
N THR A 103 -68.42 -17.91 0.86
CA THR A 103 -68.25 -18.94 -0.18
C THR A 103 -66.77 -19.21 -0.41
N ASN A 104 -65.91 -18.21 -0.23
CA ASN A 104 -64.47 -18.35 -0.14
C ASN A 104 -63.95 -17.82 1.21
N LYS A 105 -62.80 -18.34 1.63
CA LYS A 105 -62.08 -17.88 2.81
C LYS A 105 -61.07 -16.79 2.39
N ASP A 106 -60.80 -15.88 3.32
CA ASP A 106 -59.77 -14.84 3.25
C ASP A 106 -59.14 -14.80 4.64
N CYS A 107 -58.23 -15.73 4.89
CA CYS A 107 -57.72 -16.01 6.23
C CYS A 107 -56.72 -14.96 6.72
N ASP A 108 -56.02 -14.27 5.80
CA ASP A 108 -55.11 -13.16 6.10
C ASP A 108 -55.81 -11.78 6.02
N SER A 109 -57.08 -11.75 5.63
CA SER A 109 -57.91 -10.54 5.55
C SER A 109 -57.36 -9.48 4.59
N ASN A 110 -56.67 -9.90 3.53
CA ASN A 110 -56.07 -9.01 2.54
C ASN A 110 -57.06 -8.60 1.42
N GLY A 111 -58.27 -9.18 1.42
CA GLY A 111 -59.32 -8.91 0.44
C GLY A 111 -59.25 -9.77 -0.83
N VAL A 112 -58.31 -10.72 -0.90
CA VAL A 112 -58.17 -11.70 -1.97
C VAL A 112 -58.54 -13.09 -1.43
N PRO A 113 -59.49 -13.80 -2.05
CA PRO A 113 -59.85 -15.14 -1.64
C PRO A 113 -58.64 -16.10 -1.60
N ASP A 114 -58.54 -16.96 -0.58
CA ASP A 114 -57.41 -17.88 -0.40
C ASP A 114 -57.19 -18.74 -1.66
N ILE A 115 -58.29 -19.20 -2.28
CA ILE A 115 -58.29 -19.99 -3.52
C ILE A 115 -57.50 -19.32 -4.67
N CYS A 116 -57.37 -18.00 -4.62
CA CYS A 116 -56.70 -17.19 -5.63
C CYS A 116 -55.27 -16.82 -5.26
N GLN A 117 -54.85 -17.13 -4.04
CA GLN A 117 -53.50 -16.92 -3.55
C GLN A 117 -52.63 -18.20 -3.67
N PHE A 118 -53.23 -19.40 -3.71
CA PHE A 118 -52.48 -20.66 -3.88
C PHE A 118 -51.63 -20.73 -5.16
N LEU A 119 -52.02 -20.02 -6.22
CA LEU A 119 -51.27 -20.00 -7.47
C LEU A 119 -49.97 -19.19 -7.40
N ALA A 120 -49.71 -18.49 -6.28
CA ALA A 120 -48.54 -17.64 -6.07
C ALA A 120 -47.39 -18.32 -5.28
N GLY A 121 -47.52 -19.59 -4.89
CA GLY A 121 -46.47 -20.30 -4.13
C GLY A 121 -46.43 -19.95 -2.64
N ALA A 122 -47.59 -19.55 -2.08
CA ALA A 122 -47.77 -19.20 -0.67
C ALA A 122 -48.30 -20.37 0.19
N ASP A 123 -48.08 -21.61 -0.27
CA ASP A 123 -48.34 -22.86 0.46
C ASP A 123 -47.10 -23.74 0.26
N CYS A 124 -46.15 -23.60 1.18
CA CYS A 124 -44.82 -24.20 1.08
C CYS A 124 -44.81 -25.72 1.33
N ASN A 125 -45.68 -26.20 2.24
CA ASN A 125 -45.78 -27.61 2.63
C ASN A 125 -46.86 -28.37 1.83
N ASN A 126 -47.60 -27.68 0.95
CA ASN A 126 -48.68 -28.19 0.10
C ASN A 126 -49.83 -28.83 0.91
N ASN A 127 -50.23 -28.21 2.02
CA ASN A 127 -51.30 -28.71 2.88
C ASN A 127 -52.68 -28.09 2.58
N ASP A 128 -52.79 -27.29 1.51
CA ASP A 128 -53.97 -26.53 1.10
C ASP A 128 -54.39 -25.42 2.09
N LEU A 129 -53.44 -24.87 2.85
CA LEU A 129 -53.57 -23.68 3.68
C LEU A 129 -52.44 -22.71 3.32
N LEU A 130 -52.73 -21.40 3.29
CA LEU A 130 -51.68 -20.44 3.00
C LEU A 130 -50.76 -20.26 4.21
N ASP A 131 -49.47 -20.07 3.96
CA ASP A 131 -48.43 -19.88 4.97
C ASP A 131 -48.82 -18.85 6.06
N PRO A 132 -49.30 -17.63 5.72
CA PRO A 132 -49.69 -16.64 6.74
C PRO A 132 -50.87 -17.11 7.61
N CYS A 133 -51.71 -17.98 7.06
CA CYS A 133 -52.87 -18.52 7.74
C CYS A 133 -52.54 -19.71 8.63
N GLU A 134 -51.52 -20.49 8.26
CA GLU A 134 -50.91 -21.48 9.14
C GLU A 134 -50.34 -20.84 10.39
N VAL A 135 -49.54 -19.77 10.19
CA VAL A 135 -48.97 -18.98 11.29
C VAL A 135 -50.08 -18.40 12.17
N ALA A 136 -51.13 -17.83 11.58
CA ALA A 136 -52.30 -17.33 12.32
C ALA A 136 -53.04 -18.41 13.13
N LEU A 137 -52.97 -19.68 12.69
CA LEU A 137 -53.53 -20.85 13.38
C LEU A 137 -52.56 -21.47 14.39
N GLY A 138 -51.37 -20.90 14.55
CA GLY A 138 -50.38 -21.28 15.56
C GLY A 138 -49.26 -22.17 15.05
N ALA A 139 -49.00 -22.21 13.74
CA ALA A 139 -47.74 -22.73 13.24
C ALA A 139 -46.57 -21.89 13.81
N PRO A 140 -45.45 -22.54 14.20
CA PRO A 140 -44.23 -21.83 14.59
C PRO A 140 -43.76 -20.90 13.44
N ASP A 141 -43.39 -19.67 13.80
CA ASP A 141 -42.84 -18.63 12.94
C ASP A 141 -41.95 -17.75 13.84
N CYS A 142 -40.66 -18.10 13.93
CA CYS A 142 -39.76 -17.47 14.88
C CYS A 142 -39.22 -16.10 14.42
N ASN A 143 -39.05 -15.91 13.10
CA ASN A 143 -38.54 -14.69 12.48
C ASN A 143 -39.65 -13.68 12.16
N GLY A 144 -40.92 -14.10 12.22
CA GLY A 144 -42.10 -13.28 12.02
C GLY A 144 -42.36 -12.94 10.54
N ASN A 145 -41.85 -13.75 9.61
CA ASN A 145 -41.97 -13.49 8.17
C ASN A 145 -43.29 -14.02 7.57
N LEU A 146 -44.15 -14.64 8.38
CA LEU A 146 -45.43 -15.26 8.00
C LEU A 146 -45.29 -16.55 7.16
N ILE A 147 -44.14 -17.19 7.21
CA ILE A 147 -43.87 -18.51 6.66
C ILE A 147 -43.66 -19.47 7.85
N PRO A 148 -44.34 -20.63 7.91
CA PRO A 148 -44.08 -21.62 8.95
C PRO A 148 -42.62 -22.08 8.99
N ASP A 149 -42.04 -22.23 10.18
CA ASP A 149 -40.65 -22.68 10.36
C ASP A 149 -40.38 -23.99 9.55
N GLU A 150 -41.34 -24.92 9.48
CA GLU A 150 -41.14 -26.19 8.73
C GLU A 150 -40.92 -26.04 7.21
N CYS A 151 -41.14 -24.84 6.69
CA CYS A 151 -40.91 -24.46 5.30
C CYS A 151 -39.66 -23.64 5.07
N GLU A 152 -38.92 -23.36 6.13
CA GLU A 152 -37.67 -22.64 6.08
C GLU A 152 -36.49 -23.62 6.08
N THR A 153 -35.30 -23.07 5.87
CA THR A 153 -34.08 -23.89 5.82
C THR A 153 -33.67 -24.26 7.24
N ASP A 154 -33.50 -25.55 7.48
CA ASP A 154 -32.91 -26.17 8.68
C ASP A 154 -31.76 -27.04 8.17
N CYS A 155 -30.60 -26.43 7.99
CA CYS A 155 -29.47 -27.05 7.31
C CYS A 155 -28.85 -28.20 8.14
N ASP A 156 -28.89 -28.11 9.47
CA ASP A 156 -28.35 -29.12 10.38
C ASP A 156 -29.39 -30.17 10.81
N SER A 157 -30.66 -29.99 10.42
CA SER A 157 -31.79 -30.85 10.71
C SER A 157 -32.04 -31.05 12.21
N ASN A 158 -31.73 -30.05 13.04
CA ASN A 158 -31.93 -30.11 14.48
C ASN A 158 -33.37 -29.81 14.92
N GLY A 159 -34.21 -29.32 14.00
CA GLY A 159 -35.61 -28.96 14.24
C GLY A 159 -35.82 -27.51 14.69
N GLN A 160 -34.80 -26.67 14.65
CA GLN A 160 -34.86 -25.22 14.63
C GLN A 160 -34.36 -24.75 13.26
N VAL A 161 -34.99 -23.74 12.69
CA VAL A 161 -34.54 -23.21 11.40
C VAL A 161 -33.38 -22.25 11.60
N ASP A 162 -32.53 -22.15 10.59
CA ASP A 162 -31.26 -21.43 10.64
C ASP A 162 -31.46 -19.97 11.13
N GLU A 163 -32.48 -19.28 10.60
CA GLU A 163 -32.77 -17.89 10.96
C GLU A 163 -33.24 -17.72 12.43
N CYS A 164 -33.91 -18.73 13.01
CA CYS A 164 -34.22 -18.72 14.45
C CYS A 164 -32.94 -18.79 15.27
N GLU A 165 -32.00 -19.63 14.86
CA GLU A 165 -30.74 -19.86 15.57
C GLU A 165 -29.87 -18.62 15.53
N ILE A 166 -29.76 -17.99 14.37
CA ILE A 166 -29.08 -16.70 14.17
C ILE A 166 -29.75 -15.61 15.01
N THR A 167 -31.08 -15.53 15.02
CA THR A 167 -31.81 -14.56 15.84
C THR A 167 -31.58 -14.79 17.34
N ALA A 168 -31.52 -16.05 17.77
CA ALA A 168 -31.29 -16.42 19.16
C ALA A 168 -29.84 -16.18 19.59
N ASN A 169 -28.88 -16.43 18.70
CA ASN A 169 -27.46 -16.20 18.89
C ASN A 169 -26.82 -15.66 17.60
N PRO A 170 -26.68 -14.33 17.46
CA PRO A 170 -26.06 -13.72 16.28
C PRO A 170 -24.58 -14.09 16.09
N ALA A 171 -23.95 -14.78 17.04
CA ALA A 171 -22.59 -15.31 16.88
C ALA A 171 -22.54 -16.64 16.10
N ASN A 172 -23.69 -17.21 15.72
CA ASN A 172 -23.76 -18.37 14.84
C ASN A 172 -23.80 -17.98 13.34
N ASP A 173 -23.76 -16.68 13.03
CA ASP A 173 -23.66 -16.08 11.69
C ASP A 173 -22.70 -14.89 11.85
N CYS A 174 -21.42 -15.22 12.00
CA CYS A 174 -20.42 -14.27 12.46
C CYS A 174 -20.04 -13.25 11.38
N ASP A 175 -20.17 -13.61 10.11
CA ASP A 175 -19.91 -12.73 8.96
C ASP A 175 -21.19 -12.02 8.43
N VAL A 176 -22.35 -12.37 8.97
CA VAL A 176 -23.66 -11.73 8.77
C VAL A 176 -24.15 -11.89 7.33
N ASP A 177 -23.93 -13.06 6.74
CA ASP A 177 -24.39 -13.41 5.40
C ASP A 177 -25.80 -14.06 5.40
N GLY A 178 -26.29 -14.47 6.57
CA GLY A 178 -27.60 -15.07 6.80
C GLY A 178 -27.63 -16.60 6.70
N ILE A 179 -26.47 -17.25 6.58
CA ILE A 179 -26.28 -18.69 6.70
C ILE A 179 -25.68 -18.99 8.08
N LEU A 180 -26.02 -20.14 8.65
CA LEU A 180 -25.41 -20.59 9.88
C LEU A 180 -23.94 -20.96 9.60
N ASP A 181 -22.98 -20.44 10.38
CA ASP A 181 -21.54 -20.72 10.23
C ASP A 181 -21.28 -22.24 10.11
N LEU A 182 -21.96 -23.02 10.98
CA LEU A 182 -21.89 -24.49 10.98
C LEU A 182 -22.21 -25.10 9.61
N CYS A 183 -23.16 -24.53 8.88
CA CYS A 183 -23.59 -25.02 7.59
C CYS A 183 -22.72 -24.54 6.44
N GLU A 184 -21.93 -23.49 6.67
CA GLU A 184 -20.90 -23.05 5.74
C GLU A 184 -19.66 -23.92 5.82
N TYR A 185 -19.13 -24.22 7.01
CA TYR A 185 -17.89 -25.02 7.12
C TYR A 185 -18.14 -26.53 7.18
N SER A 186 -19.31 -27.00 7.61
CA SER A 186 -19.53 -28.44 7.77
C SER A 186 -19.73 -29.14 6.43
N ALA A 187 -18.69 -29.85 5.99
CA ALA A 187 -18.76 -30.73 4.83
C ALA A 187 -19.84 -31.83 4.97
N GLU A 188 -20.23 -32.21 6.19
CA GLU A 188 -21.32 -33.17 6.43
C GLU A 188 -22.70 -32.60 6.07
N LEU A 189 -22.87 -31.27 6.18
CA LEU A 189 -24.09 -30.54 5.85
C LEU A 189 -24.07 -29.95 4.43
N GLY A 190 -22.99 -30.18 3.68
CA GLY A 190 -22.83 -29.69 2.31
C GLY A 190 -22.07 -28.37 2.19
N GLY A 191 -21.48 -27.89 3.29
CA GLY A 191 -20.55 -26.76 3.34
C GLY A 191 -19.15 -27.08 2.83
N ASP A 192 -18.25 -26.12 2.95
CA ASP A 192 -16.84 -26.18 2.58
C ASP A 192 -15.94 -26.17 3.82
N ALA A 193 -15.36 -27.33 4.16
CA ALA A 193 -14.48 -27.48 5.31
C ALA A 193 -13.17 -26.65 5.20
N SER A 194 -12.86 -26.06 4.05
CA SER A 194 -11.74 -25.12 3.96
C SER A 194 -12.06 -23.73 4.53
N LEU A 195 -13.28 -23.48 4.99
CA LEU A 195 -13.68 -22.24 5.66
C LEU A 195 -13.46 -22.29 7.19
N ASP A 196 -13.09 -23.45 7.74
CA ASP A 196 -12.69 -23.67 9.15
C ASP A 196 -11.44 -24.57 9.11
N CYS A 197 -10.34 -24.03 8.63
CA CYS A 197 -9.15 -24.82 8.32
C CYS A 197 -8.42 -25.32 9.57
N ASP A 198 -8.59 -24.66 10.72
CA ASP A 198 -8.05 -25.11 12.01
C ASP A 198 -9.00 -26.07 12.77
N GLY A 199 -10.25 -26.20 12.30
CA GLY A 199 -11.27 -27.12 12.82
C GLY A 199 -11.79 -26.73 14.20
N ASN A 200 -11.73 -25.44 14.55
CA ASN A 200 -12.17 -24.93 15.84
C ASN A 200 -13.70 -24.69 15.89
N GLY A 201 -14.38 -24.72 14.74
CA GLY A 201 -15.82 -24.53 14.59
C GLY A 201 -16.25 -23.07 14.40
N ILE A 202 -15.32 -22.17 14.07
CA ILE A 202 -15.50 -20.77 13.69
C ILE A 202 -14.98 -20.61 12.26
N LEU A 203 -15.61 -19.75 11.47
CA LEU A 203 -15.10 -19.46 10.12
C LEU A 203 -13.76 -18.73 10.19
N ASP A 204 -12.84 -19.05 9.29
CA ASP A 204 -11.52 -18.40 9.19
C ASP A 204 -11.66 -16.87 9.06
N SER A 205 -12.67 -16.41 8.32
CA SER A 205 -13.00 -14.99 8.18
C SER A 205 -13.35 -14.32 9.51
N CYS A 206 -13.98 -15.07 10.41
CA CYS A 206 -14.38 -14.62 11.73
C CYS A 206 -13.27 -14.77 12.76
N ASP A 207 -12.40 -15.76 12.62
CA ASP A 207 -11.16 -15.85 13.39
C ASP A 207 -10.24 -14.66 13.09
N LEU A 208 -10.06 -14.31 11.81
CA LEU A 208 -9.34 -13.10 11.38
C LEU A 208 -9.97 -11.84 11.98
N ALA A 209 -11.31 -11.70 11.92
CA ALA A 209 -12.02 -10.59 12.54
C ALA A 209 -11.89 -10.59 14.08
N GLY A 210 -11.73 -11.77 14.68
CA GLY A 210 -11.47 -12.01 16.11
C GLY A 210 -10.02 -11.74 16.54
N GLY A 211 -9.12 -11.47 15.60
CA GLY A 211 -7.71 -11.17 15.84
C GLY A 211 -6.81 -12.41 15.88
N ALA A 212 -7.21 -13.50 15.24
CA ALA A 212 -6.30 -14.58 14.90
C ALA A 212 -5.16 -14.07 13.98
N THR A 213 -4.03 -14.76 14.01
CA THR A 213 -2.80 -14.31 13.37
C THR A 213 -2.88 -14.47 11.84
N ASP A 214 -2.61 -13.37 11.13
CA ASP A 214 -2.45 -13.24 9.67
C ASP A 214 -1.38 -12.17 9.44
N CYS A 215 -0.15 -12.55 9.72
CA CYS A 215 0.96 -11.62 9.80
C CYS A 215 1.43 -11.14 8.41
N ASP A 216 1.25 -11.95 7.37
CA ASP A 216 1.51 -11.56 5.97
C ASP A 216 0.31 -10.83 5.30
N SER A 217 -0.82 -10.72 6.01
CA SER A 217 -2.03 -10.01 5.60
C SER A 217 -2.62 -10.52 4.28
N ASN A 218 -2.48 -11.82 4.01
CA ASN A 218 -3.00 -12.45 2.81
C ASN A 218 -4.45 -12.95 2.96
N SER A 219 -5.05 -12.74 4.14
CA SER A 219 -6.41 -13.20 4.52
C SER A 219 -6.56 -14.72 4.65
N VAL A 220 -5.46 -15.42 4.91
CA VAL A 220 -5.41 -16.83 5.30
C VAL A 220 -4.73 -16.91 6.65
N LEU A 221 -5.35 -17.59 7.62
CA LEU A 221 -4.78 -17.76 8.95
C LEU A 221 -3.40 -18.42 8.88
N ASP A 222 -2.44 -17.91 9.64
CA ASP A 222 -1.07 -18.46 9.67
C ASP A 222 -1.07 -19.94 10.02
N VAL A 223 -1.90 -20.34 11.00
CA VAL A 223 -2.06 -21.75 11.40
C VAL A 223 -2.50 -22.66 10.24
N CYS A 224 -3.27 -22.12 9.29
CA CYS A 224 -3.74 -22.86 8.13
C CYS A 224 -2.69 -22.91 7.03
N GLN A 225 -1.92 -21.83 6.84
CA GLN A 225 -0.77 -21.83 5.95
C GLN A 225 0.27 -22.87 6.39
N ILE A 226 0.54 -22.94 7.69
CA ILE A 226 1.45 -23.93 8.30
C ILE A 226 0.87 -25.35 8.20
N ALA A 227 -0.44 -25.53 8.44
CA ALA A 227 -1.08 -26.83 8.29
C ALA A 227 -1.03 -27.36 6.84
N ASP A 228 -1.18 -26.49 5.85
CA ASP A 228 -1.09 -26.81 4.43
C ASP A 228 0.35 -27.07 3.97
N ASN A 229 1.30 -26.29 4.48
CA ASN A 229 2.72 -26.44 4.20
C ASN A 229 3.56 -26.27 5.48
N PRO A 230 3.86 -27.37 6.20
CA PRO A 230 4.68 -27.33 7.41
C PRO A 230 6.14 -26.91 7.19
N ALA A 231 6.55 -26.66 5.94
CA ALA A 231 7.87 -26.09 5.65
C ALA A 231 7.89 -24.55 5.77
N LEU A 232 6.76 -23.90 6.04
CA LEU A 232 6.65 -22.46 6.31
C LEU A 232 6.81 -22.13 7.81
N ASP A 233 7.22 -23.10 8.63
CA ASP A 233 7.46 -23.03 10.08
C ASP A 233 8.54 -24.08 10.35
N CYS A 234 9.80 -23.73 10.08
CA CYS A 234 10.86 -24.75 10.03
C CYS A 234 11.41 -25.07 11.42
N ASP A 235 11.31 -24.13 12.36
CA ASP A 235 11.67 -24.30 13.75
C ASP A 235 10.53 -24.99 14.57
N THR A 236 9.33 -25.03 14.00
CA THR A 236 8.10 -25.67 14.51
C THR A 236 7.51 -24.99 15.75
N ASP A 237 7.70 -23.69 15.89
CA ASP A 237 7.14 -22.91 17.00
C ASP A 237 5.69 -22.45 16.79
N GLY A 238 5.19 -22.59 15.55
CA GLY A 238 3.83 -22.26 15.15
C GLY A 238 3.64 -20.83 14.64
N VAL A 239 4.72 -20.09 14.39
CA VAL A 239 4.71 -18.82 13.67
C VAL A 239 5.11 -19.06 12.22
N LEU A 240 4.58 -18.25 11.32
CA LEU A 240 4.86 -18.35 9.90
C LEU A 240 6.22 -17.69 9.60
N GLN A 241 7.08 -18.37 8.84
CA GLN A 241 8.40 -17.89 8.44
C GLN A 241 8.43 -16.46 7.93
N SER A 242 7.43 -16.05 7.14
CA SER A 242 7.36 -14.68 6.62
C SER A 242 7.16 -13.59 7.69
N CYS A 243 7.01 -14.00 8.95
CA CYS A 243 6.68 -13.16 10.09
C CYS A 243 7.71 -13.27 11.21
N GLU A 244 8.65 -14.20 11.05
CA GLU A 244 9.88 -14.28 11.82
C GLU A 244 10.96 -13.37 11.22
N THR A 245 12.09 -13.31 11.90
CA THR A 245 13.26 -12.57 11.39
C THR A 245 14.00 -13.41 10.35
N ASP A 246 14.38 -12.73 9.28
CA ASP A 246 15.14 -13.24 8.13
C ASP A 246 16.13 -12.11 7.81
N THR A 247 17.30 -12.17 8.46
CA THR A 247 18.24 -11.05 8.58
C THR A 247 18.84 -10.67 7.24
N ASP A 248 19.16 -11.65 6.40
CA ASP A 248 19.74 -11.46 5.07
C ASP A 248 18.70 -11.46 3.93
N THR A 249 17.44 -11.81 4.21
CA THR A 249 16.33 -11.89 3.26
C THR A 249 16.47 -12.98 2.19
N ASP A 250 17.15 -14.09 2.50
CA ASP A 250 17.33 -15.22 1.60
C ASP A 250 16.08 -16.13 1.51
N GLY A 251 15.15 -15.96 2.45
CA GLY A 251 13.89 -16.69 2.54
C GLY A 251 13.91 -17.85 3.54
N THR A 252 14.98 -18.00 4.32
CA THR A 252 15.09 -18.85 5.50
C THR A 252 15.02 -17.95 6.74
N GLU A 253 14.26 -18.35 7.76
CA GLU A 253 14.23 -17.60 9.02
C GLU A 253 15.48 -17.90 9.84
N ASP A 254 15.94 -16.92 10.64
CA ASP A 254 17.19 -16.99 11.41
C ASP A 254 17.27 -18.29 12.27
N ASP A 255 16.14 -18.73 12.87
CA ASP A 255 16.12 -19.95 13.72
C ASP A 255 16.41 -21.27 12.96
N CYS A 256 16.39 -21.24 11.62
CA CYS A 256 16.69 -22.36 10.74
C CYS A 256 17.77 -22.08 9.70
N ASP A 257 18.30 -20.87 9.66
CA ASP A 257 19.45 -20.54 8.83
C ASP A 257 20.72 -21.11 9.49
N ASP A 258 21.71 -21.45 8.65
CA ASP A 258 23.04 -21.82 9.13
C ASP A 258 24.00 -20.60 9.09
N ASP A 259 23.60 -19.50 8.43
CA ASP A 259 24.36 -18.26 8.18
C ASP A 259 23.39 -17.05 8.06
N ASP A 260 22.92 -16.56 9.20
CA ASP A 260 21.83 -15.57 9.37
C ASP A 260 22.00 -14.27 8.57
N ASP A 261 23.24 -13.81 8.35
CA ASP A 261 23.54 -12.55 7.63
C ASP A 261 24.23 -12.75 6.27
N ASN A 262 24.40 -14.02 5.88
CA ASN A 262 24.97 -14.48 4.61
C ASN A 262 26.35 -13.87 4.28
N ASP A 263 27.17 -13.60 5.30
CA ASP A 263 28.53 -13.11 5.11
C ASP A 263 29.53 -14.22 4.74
N GLY A 264 29.10 -15.48 4.85
CA GLY A 264 29.87 -16.67 4.50
C GLY A 264 30.51 -17.38 5.71
N VAL A 265 30.34 -16.85 6.92
CA VAL A 265 30.71 -17.49 8.18
C VAL A 265 29.45 -18.05 8.87
N PRO A 266 29.35 -19.38 9.08
CA PRO A 266 28.19 -19.94 9.78
C PRO A 266 28.06 -19.42 11.22
N ASP A 267 26.83 -19.25 11.73
CA ASP A 267 26.55 -18.60 13.04
C ASP A 267 27.33 -19.19 14.21
N GLY A 268 27.61 -20.50 14.15
CA GLY A 268 28.36 -21.21 15.19
C GLY A 268 29.84 -20.83 15.28
N ASP A 269 30.40 -20.32 14.19
CA ASP A 269 31.77 -19.81 14.06
C ASP A 269 31.81 -18.27 13.94
N ASP A 270 30.64 -17.62 13.91
CA ASP A 270 30.43 -16.19 13.82
C ASP A 270 30.34 -15.51 15.21
N SER A 271 30.99 -14.36 15.38
CA SER A 271 30.99 -13.58 16.61
C SER A 271 29.78 -12.63 16.73
N ASN A 272 29.16 -12.28 15.62
CA ASN A 272 27.92 -11.54 15.49
C ASN A 272 27.09 -12.02 14.28
N PRO A 273 26.35 -13.14 14.40
CA PRO A 273 25.62 -13.78 13.29
C PRO A 273 24.61 -12.92 12.53
N THR A 274 24.31 -11.70 12.99
CA THR A 274 23.23 -10.86 12.41
C THR A 274 23.75 -9.56 11.80
N ASP A 275 25.06 -9.44 11.66
CA ASP A 275 25.75 -8.25 11.14
C ASP A 275 26.91 -8.70 10.26
N ASN A 276 26.63 -8.76 8.95
CA ASN A 276 27.55 -9.23 7.93
C ASN A 276 28.87 -8.46 7.79
N THR A 277 29.11 -7.45 8.63
CA THR A 277 30.36 -6.71 8.72
C THR A 277 31.25 -7.13 9.89
N VAL A 278 30.81 -8.10 10.70
CA VAL A 278 31.47 -8.54 11.93
C VAL A 278 31.31 -10.04 12.12
N CYS A 279 32.31 -10.84 11.74
CA CYS A 279 32.26 -12.29 11.87
C CYS A 279 33.34 -12.84 12.79
N ARG A 280 34.61 -12.64 12.46
CA ARG A 280 35.76 -13.20 13.19
C ARG A 280 37.04 -12.57 12.66
N ASP A 281 38.16 -12.93 13.28
CA ASP A 281 39.51 -12.58 12.84
C ASP A 281 40.30 -13.90 12.73
N ALA A 282 40.32 -14.51 11.54
CA ALA A 282 40.82 -15.87 11.37
C ALA A 282 42.35 -15.94 11.22
N ASP A 283 42.98 -14.93 10.64
CA ASP A 283 44.42 -14.87 10.46
C ASP A 283 45.17 -13.98 11.47
N MET A 284 44.43 -13.33 12.38
CA MET A 284 44.92 -12.60 13.55
C MET A 284 45.69 -11.33 13.17
N ASP A 285 45.25 -10.66 12.11
CA ASP A 285 45.82 -9.41 11.61
C ASP A 285 45.25 -8.17 12.33
N GLY A 286 44.17 -8.36 13.11
CA GLY A 286 43.51 -7.35 13.93
C GLY A 286 42.29 -6.70 13.28
N CYS A 287 42.00 -7.03 12.03
CA CYS A 287 40.76 -6.67 11.35
C CYS A 287 39.74 -7.80 11.46
N ASP A 288 38.48 -7.45 11.21
CA ASP A 288 37.40 -8.44 11.16
C ASP A 288 37.28 -8.92 9.72
N ASP A 289 37.39 -10.24 9.48
CA ASP A 289 37.40 -10.92 8.19
C ASP A 289 36.22 -10.49 7.29
N CYS A 290 35.10 -10.07 7.90
CA CYS A 290 33.86 -9.70 7.22
C CYS A 290 33.65 -8.19 7.09
N SER A 291 34.63 -7.36 7.44
CA SER A 291 34.58 -5.88 7.31
C SER A 291 34.12 -5.38 5.93
N SER A 292 34.27 -6.20 4.88
CA SER A 292 33.82 -5.92 3.51
C SER A 292 32.36 -6.32 3.19
N GLY A 293 31.64 -6.91 4.14
CA GLY A 293 30.33 -7.55 3.97
C GLY A 293 30.41 -9.03 3.61
N SER A 294 31.58 -9.66 3.72
CA SER A 294 31.80 -11.08 3.39
C SER A 294 33.15 -11.58 3.91
N ASP A 295 33.21 -12.85 4.32
CA ASP A 295 34.40 -13.57 4.80
C ASP A 295 35.57 -13.49 3.81
N ASN A 296 36.56 -12.68 4.14
CA ASN A 296 37.79 -12.57 3.38
C ASN A 296 38.98 -12.24 4.28
N PRO A 297 39.51 -13.23 5.02
CA PRO A 297 40.54 -13.02 6.04
C PRO A 297 41.78 -12.27 5.51
N ALA A 298 42.12 -12.42 4.23
CA ALA A 298 43.34 -11.82 3.67
C ALA A 298 43.14 -10.42 3.06
N ASN A 299 41.92 -9.88 3.04
CA ASN A 299 41.60 -8.56 2.49
C ASN A 299 40.26 -8.08 3.09
N ASP A 300 40.34 -7.78 4.35
CA ASP A 300 39.29 -7.34 5.26
C ASP A 300 39.64 -5.98 5.91
N GLY A 301 40.93 -5.62 5.95
CA GLY A 301 41.43 -4.29 6.31
C GLY A 301 42.21 -3.59 5.21
N THR A 302 42.63 -2.37 5.51
CA THR A 302 43.80 -1.76 4.85
C THR A 302 45.06 -2.25 5.53
N ASP A 303 46.11 -2.51 4.75
CA ASP A 303 47.43 -2.97 5.19
C ASP A 303 48.44 -2.11 4.41
N THR A 304 48.78 -0.97 5.00
CA THR A 304 49.47 0.15 4.33
C THR A 304 50.90 -0.22 3.95
N ASP A 305 51.61 -0.97 4.78
CA ASP A 305 52.99 -1.40 4.55
C ASP A 305 53.13 -2.82 3.97
N SER A 306 52.03 -3.58 3.91
CA SER A 306 51.96 -4.96 3.43
C SER A 306 52.74 -5.98 4.28
N ASP A 307 52.83 -5.79 5.60
CA ASP A 307 53.47 -6.75 6.52
C ASP A 307 52.56 -7.91 6.96
N GLY A 308 51.26 -7.78 6.71
CA GLY A 308 50.21 -8.75 7.02
C GLY A 308 49.51 -8.54 8.36
N LEU A 309 49.69 -7.37 9.00
CA LEU A 309 48.74 -6.79 9.94
C LEU A 309 47.91 -5.73 9.19
N CYS A 310 46.65 -5.57 9.57
CA CYS A 310 45.88 -4.45 9.05
C CYS A 310 46.14 -3.19 9.89
N ASP A 311 45.95 -2.00 9.33
CA ASP A 311 46.18 -0.70 9.97
C ASP A 311 45.42 -0.53 11.31
N LEU A 312 44.34 -1.30 11.55
CA LEU A 312 43.62 -1.23 12.83
C LEU A 312 44.35 -2.00 13.95
N GLY A 313 45.09 -3.05 13.58
CA GLY A 313 45.82 -3.97 14.45
C GLY A 313 47.34 -3.77 14.45
N ASP A 314 47.86 -3.06 13.47
CA ASP A 314 49.27 -2.70 13.35
C ASP A 314 49.61 -1.55 14.32
N PRO A 315 50.72 -1.65 15.08
CA PRO A 315 51.24 -0.53 15.87
C PRO A 315 52.07 0.51 15.08
N ASP A 316 52.38 0.24 13.80
CA ASP A 316 53.25 1.04 12.92
C ASP A 316 52.81 0.88 11.45
N ASP A 317 51.66 1.48 11.10
CA ASP A 317 50.90 1.22 9.85
C ASP A 317 51.72 1.39 8.54
N ASP A 318 52.73 2.26 8.51
CA ASP A 318 53.57 2.50 7.33
C ASP A 318 55.03 2.01 7.46
N ASN A 319 55.37 1.49 8.64
CA ASN A 319 56.63 0.82 8.98
C ASN A 319 57.87 1.66 8.68
N ASP A 320 57.76 2.96 8.95
CA ASP A 320 58.91 3.86 8.98
C ASP A 320 59.73 3.75 10.27
N GLY A 321 59.20 3.06 11.29
CA GLY A 321 59.85 2.80 12.56
C GLY A 321 59.38 3.70 13.70
N VAL A 322 58.40 4.57 13.46
CA VAL A 322 57.70 5.37 14.47
C VAL A 322 56.29 4.83 14.68
N LEU A 323 55.99 4.40 15.92
CA LEU A 323 54.65 3.91 16.26
C LEU A 323 53.57 4.99 16.05
N ASP A 324 52.36 4.62 15.62
CA ASP A 324 51.28 5.57 15.25
C ASP A 324 50.95 6.59 16.33
N GLY A 325 51.12 6.21 17.60
CA GLY A 325 50.88 7.09 18.75
C GLY A 325 51.86 8.24 18.90
N ASP A 326 53.06 8.09 18.33
CA ASP A 326 54.15 9.08 18.28
C ASP A 326 54.36 9.63 16.85
N ASP A 327 53.61 9.11 15.87
CA ASP A 327 53.65 9.48 14.46
C ASP A 327 52.61 10.58 14.11
N SER A 328 53.03 11.58 13.31
CA SER A 328 52.18 12.68 12.87
C SER A 328 51.34 12.36 11.63
N ASN A 329 51.75 11.36 10.85
CA ASN A 329 51.02 10.77 9.74
C ASN A 329 51.29 9.26 9.63
N PRO A 330 50.60 8.42 10.43
CA PRO A 330 50.87 6.97 10.53
C PRO A 330 50.81 6.15 9.22
N THR A 331 50.34 6.72 8.12
CA THR A 331 50.10 5.98 6.86
C THR A 331 50.99 6.46 5.70
N ASP A 332 51.99 7.28 6.00
CA ASP A 332 52.92 7.85 5.04
C ASP A 332 54.33 7.84 5.64
N ASN A 333 55.09 6.81 5.28
CA ASN A 333 56.42 6.54 5.79
C ASN A 333 57.49 7.63 5.54
N THR A 334 57.10 8.74 4.92
CA THR A 334 57.95 9.91 4.71
C THR A 334 57.67 11.05 5.67
N VAL A 335 56.71 10.90 6.59
CA VAL A 335 56.23 11.95 7.48
C VAL A 335 55.88 11.37 8.85
N CYS A 336 56.78 11.46 9.82
CA CYS A 336 56.56 10.93 11.16
C CYS A 336 56.59 12.01 12.23
N ARG A 337 57.75 12.61 12.50
CA ARG A 337 57.93 13.59 13.57
C ARG A 337 59.23 14.35 13.35
N ASP A 338 59.49 15.30 14.23
CA ASP A 338 60.75 16.05 14.29
C ASP A 338 61.27 15.94 15.72
N ALA A 339 62.07 14.90 16.01
CA ALA A 339 62.46 14.56 17.38
C ALA A 339 63.62 15.41 17.89
N ASP A 340 64.52 15.85 17.02
CA ASP A 340 65.69 16.66 17.38
C ASP A 340 65.47 18.18 17.22
N MET A 341 64.35 18.57 16.59
CA MET A 341 63.87 19.94 16.42
C MET A 341 64.71 20.77 15.44
N ASP A 342 65.28 20.13 14.42
CA ASP A 342 66.04 20.78 13.34
C ASP A 342 65.14 21.34 12.22
N GLY A 343 63.85 20.99 12.22
CA GLY A 343 62.85 21.45 11.28
C GLY A 343 62.64 20.59 10.03
N CYS A 344 63.37 19.49 9.90
CA CYS A 344 63.07 18.42 8.96
C CYS A 344 62.30 17.28 9.63
N ASP A 345 61.64 16.48 8.80
CA ASP A 345 60.86 15.35 9.30
C ASP A 345 61.75 14.12 9.36
N ASP A 346 61.92 13.53 10.56
CA ASP A 346 62.78 12.39 10.91
C ASP A 346 62.66 11.23 9.90
N CYS A 347 61.52 11.09 9.23
CA CYS A 347 61.22 10.01 8.29
C CYS A 347 61.28 10.41 6.82
N SER A 348 61.75 11.60 6.46
CA SER A 348 61.87 12.05 5.06
C SER A 348 62.62 11.08 4.13
N SER A 349 63.43 10.17 4.69
CA SER A 349 64.15 9.12 3.98
C SER A 349 63.35 7.83 3.73
N GLY A 350 62.13 7.73 4.26
CA GLY A 350 61.31 6.51 4.32
C GLY A 350 61.49 5.70 5.61
N SER A 351 62.17 6.25 6.62
CA SER A 351 62.43 5.61 7.92
C SER A 351 62.96 6.60 8.96
N ASP A 352 62.66 6.37 10.25
CA ASP A 352 63.11 7.15 11.42
C ASP A 352 64.65 7.24 11.49
N ASP A 353 65.19 8.38 11.07
CA ASP A 353 66.57 8.77 11.30
C ASP A 353 66.64 10.26 11.69
N PRO A 354 66.43 10.58 12.98
CA PRO A 354 66.40 11.95 13.52
C PRO A 354 67.74 12.72 13.45
N SER A 355 68.65 12.29 12.59
CA SER A 355 69.98 12.89 12.40
C SER A 355 70.42 12.94 10.95
N ASN A 356 69.59 12.40 10.05
CA ASN A 356 69.84 12.30 8.61
C ASN A 356 68.48 12.16 7.86
N ASP A 357 67.65 13.14 8.11
CA ASP A 357 66.24 13.31 7.75
C ASP A 357 66.01 14.55 6.86
N GLY A 358 67.08 15.23 6.50
CA GLY A 358 67.02 16.45 5.72
C GLY A 358 68.36 16.81 5.11
N THR A 359 68.38 17.91 4.38
CA THR A 359 69.63 18.56 3.99
C THR A 359 69.93 19.66 5.01
N ASP A 360 71.15 19.64 5.54
CA ASP A 360 71.72 20.65 6.43
C ASP A 360 73.06 21.05 5.77
N THR A 361 73.00 22.07 4.92
CA THR A 361 74.06 22.40 3.97
C THR A 361 75.30 22.96 4.67
N ASP A 362 75.13 23.73 5.74
CA ASP A 362 76.22 24.31 6.54
C ASP A 362 76.60 23.47 7.79
N ALA A 363 75.81 22.45 8.11
CA ALA A 363 75.96 21.54 9.25
C ALA A 363 75.79 22.23 10.62
N ASP A 364 74.93 23.25 10.74
CA ASP A 364 74.66 23.94 12.01
C ASP A 364 73.61 23.23 12.90
N GLY A 365 72.95 22.22 12.35
CA GLY A 365 71.89 21.45 13.02
C GLY A 365 70.50 22.05 12.84
N THR A 366 70.29 22.88 11.81
CA THR A 366 69.00 23.31 11.30
C THR A 366 68.90 22.79 9.87
N CYS A 367 67.75 22.22 9.50
CA CYS A 367 67.56 21.78 8.13
C CYS A 367 67.31 22.97 7.19
N ASP A 368 67.82 22.91 5.95
CA ASP A 368 67.69 23.94 4.89
C ASP A 368 66.21 24.37 4.67
N LEU A 369 65.24 23.52 5.02
CA LEU A 369 63.82 23.86 4.89
C LEU A 369 63.37 24.98 5.84
N THR A 370 64.02 25.10 6.99
CA THR A 370 63.67 26.06 8.05
C THR A 370 64.83 26.95 8.49
N ASP A 371 66.02 26.68 7.99
CA ASP A 371 67.13 27.62 8.05
C ASP A 371 66.78 28.90 7.26
N THR A 372 67.40 29.99 7.66
CA THR A 372 67.27 31.30 7.02
C THR A 372 68.50 31.67 6.21
N ASP A 373 69.56 30.87 6.25
CA ASP A 373 70.88 31.06 5.63
C ASP A 373 71.56 29.68 5.45
N ASP A 374 71.11 28.88 4.47
CA ASP A 374 71.40 27.43 4.38
C ASP A 374 72.91 27.11 4.25
N ASP A 375 73.75 28.03 3.77
CA ASP A 375 75.19 27.84 3.63
C ASP A 375 76.04 28.71 4.59
N ASN A 376 75.37 29.54 5.39
CA ASN A 376 75.91 30.38 6.46
C ASN A 376 77.06 31.27 6.02
N ASP A 377 76.95 31.80 4.81
CA ASP A 377 77.84 32.85 4.33
C ASP A 377 77.47 34.24 4.90
N GLY A 378 76.33 34.36 5.57
CA GLY A 378 75.87 35.57 6.23
C GLY A 378 74.85 36.37 5.41
N VAL A 379 74.42 35.86 4.25
CA VAL A 379 73.31 36.38 3.47
C VAL A 379 72.13 35.42 3.53
N ALA A 380 71.01 35.90 4.08
CA ALA A 380 69.81 35.08 4.17
C ALA A 380 69.29 34.67 2.78
N ASP A 381 68.75 33.45 2.64
CA ASP A 381 68.38 32.81 1.36
C ASP A 381 67.49 33.68 0.47
N GLY A 382 66.62 34.49 1.08
CA GLY A 382 65.71 35.38 0.36
C GLY A 382 66.41 36.55 -0.36
N ASP A 383 67.61 36.89 0.07
CA ASP A 383 68.49 37.91 -0.51
C ASP A 383 69.73 37.29 -1.18
N ASP A 384 69.83 35.95 -1.17
CA ASP A 384 70.92 35.14 -1.72
C ASP A 384 70.63 34.64 -3.15
N SER A 385 71.64 34.68 -4.02
CA SER A 385 71.56 34.25 -5.42
C SER A 385 71.81 32.75 -5.60
N ASN A 386 72.48 32.12 -4.65
CA ASN A 386 72.67 30.69 -4.53
C ASN A 386 72.74 30.24 -3.06
N PRO A 387 71.58 30.07 -2.38
CA PRO A 387 71.49 29.81 -0.94
C PRO A 387 72.26 28.60 -0.37
N THR A 388 72.81 27.74 -1.22
CA THR A 388 73.44 26.45 -0.82
C THR A 388 74.93 26.39 -1.17
N ASP A 389 75.52 27.50 -1.58
CA ASP A 389 76.92 27.64 -1.96
C ASP A 389 77.48 28.94 -1.42
N ASN A 390 78.14 28.84 -0.27
CA ASN A 390 78.69 29.96 0.49
C ASN A 390 79.73 30.84 -0.24
N THR A 391 80.02 30.54 -1.50
CA THR A 391 80.88 31.35 -2.37
C THR A 391 80.11 32.24 -3.34
N GLN A 392 78.77 32.23 -3.29
CA GLN A 392 77.90 32.91 -4.26
C GLN A 392 76.61 33.46 -3.62
N CYS A 393 76.63 34.69 -3.09
CA CYS A 393 75.46 35.30 -2.46
C CYS A 393 74.84 36.42 -3.28
N ARG A 394 75.53 37.53 -3.47
CA ARG A 394 75.00 38.73 -4.13
C ARG A 394 76.14 39.67 -4.49
N ASP A 395 75.80 40.76 -5.17
CA ASP A 395 76.71 41.87 -5.47
C ASP A 395 76.04 43.16 -4.98
N ALA A 396 76.20 43.47 -3.69
CA ALA A 396 75.41 44.52 -3.03
C ALA A 396 75.91 45.94 -3.37
N ASP A 397 77.22 46.10 -3.62
CA ASP A 397 77.83 47.39 -3.96
C ASP A 397 77.99 47.62 -5.47
N MET A 398 77.68 46.59 -6.28
CA MET A 398 77.62 46.61 -7.75
C MET A 398 78.99 46.79 -8.40
N ASP A 399 80.03 46.22 -7.79
CA ASP A 399 81.41 46.29 -8.27
C ASP A 399 81.75 45.17 -9.29
N GLY A 400 80.88 44.17 -9.41
CA GLY A 400 80.99 43.05 -10.36
C GLY A 400 81.54 41.74 -9.78
N CYS A 401 81.98 41.74 -8.51
CA CYS A 401 82.28 40.53 -7.77
C CYS A 401 81.10 40.06 -6.95
N ASP A 402 81.16 38.79 -6.53
CA ASP A 402 80.19 38.24 -5.60
C ASP A 402 80.69 38.47 -4.17
N ASP A 403 79.90 39.18 -3.37
CA ASP A 403 80.14 39.60 -1.98
C ASP A 403 80.62 38.42 -1.08
N CYS A 404 80.25 37.18 -1.44
CA CYS A 404 80.57 35.97 -0.67
C CYS A 404 81.67 35.12 -1.29
N SER A 405 82.39 35.58 -2.33
CA SER A 405 83.50 34.83 -2.97
C SER A 405 84.57 34.29 -2.00
N SER A 406 84.65 34.84 -0.78
CA SER A 406 85.55 34.42 0.28
C SER A 406 85.01 33.31 1.21
N GLY A 407 83.77 32.89 1.04
CA GLY A 407 83.03 32.00 1.94
C GLY A 407 82.14 32.74 2.97
N SER A 408 81.99 34.07 2.84
CA SER A 408 81.18 34.91 3.74
C SER A 408 80.98 36.32 3.17
N ASP A 409 79.85 36.98 3.48
CA ASP A 409 79.45 38.34 3.08
C ASP A 409 80.49 39.40 3.52
N ASP A 410 81.25 39.91 2.56
CA ASP A 410 82.15 41.05 2.74
C ASP A 410 82.20 41.89 1.46
N THR A 411 81.29 42.88 1.38
CA THR A 411 81.15 43.88 0.31
C THR A 411 82.38 44.79 0.09
N SER A 412 83.53 44.46 0.67
CA SER A 412 84.77 45.24 0.55
C SER A 412 86.01 44.37 0.31
N ASN A 413 85.83 43.05 0.32
CA ASN A 413 86.89 42.05 0.17
C ASN A 413 86.30 40.73 -0.39
N ASP A 414 85.61 40.90 -1.50
CA ASP A 414 84.83 39.95 -2.30
C ASP A 414 85.48 39.64 -3.66
N GLY A 415 86.60 40.30 -3.98
CA GLY A 415 87.43 39.90 -5.09
C GLY A 415 88.73 40.68 -5.21
N PHE A 416 89.31 40.61 -6.41
CA PHE A 416 90.53 41.34 -6.72
C PHE A 416 90.17 42.67 -7.37
N ASP A 417 90.63 43.77 -6.77
CA ASP A 417 90.63 45.12 -7.32
C ASP A 417 92.11 45.55 -7.44
N PHE A 418 92.70 45.35 -8.63
CA PHE A 418 94.13 45.54 -8.82
C PHE A 418 94.56 47.01 -8.77
N ASP A 419 93.72 47.92 -9.26
CA ASP A 419 94.05 49.33 -9.41
C ASP A 419 93.47 50.22 -8.28
N GLY A 420 92.57 49.67 -7.46
CA GLY A 420 91.99 50.28 -6.27
C GLY A 420 90.84 51.25 -6.58
N ASP A 421 90.19 51.13 -7.73
CA ASP A 421 89.13 52.05 -8.16
C ASP A 421 87.73 51.70 -7.61
N GLY A 422 87.60 50.52 -6.99
CA GLY A 422 86.38 50.01 -6.39
C GLY A 422 85.47 49.28 -7.37
N LEU A 423 85.97 48.86 -8.54
CA LEU A 423 85.40 47.79 -9.35
C LEU A 423 86.29 46.56 -9.24
N CYS A 424 85.66 45.40 -9.32
CA CYS A 424 86.40 44.16 -9.35
C CYS A 424 87.01 43.90 -10.74
N ASP A 425 88.22 43.33 -10.78
CA ASP A 425 88.95 42.95 -12.01
C ASP A 425 88.06 42.17 -12.99
N LEU A 426 87.09 41.40 -12.47
CA LEU A 426 86.09 40.70 -13.27
C LEU A 426 84.90 41.62 -13.59
N GLY A 427 85.02 42.43 -14.63
CA GLY A 427 83.93 43.31 -15.08
C GLY A 427 84.34 44.76 -15.20
N ASP A 428 85.50 45.11 -14.63
CA ASP A 428 86.19 46.38 -14.86
C ASP A 428 86.55 46.54 -16.36
N PRO A 429 86.14 47.65 -17.01
CA PRO A 429 86.56 47.96 -18.37
C PRO A 429 88.01 48.46 -18.50
N ASP A 430 88.71 48.74 -17.39
CA ASP A 430 90.03 49.39 -17.32
C ASP A 430 90.90 48.91 -16.13
N ASP A 431 91.12 47.59 -15.99
CA ASP A 431 91.85 46.93 -14.88
C ASP A 431 93.26 47.49 -14.53
N ASP A 432 93.85 48.36 -15.36
CA ASP A 432 95.14 49.02 -15.09
C ASP A 432 95.09 50.56 -15.05
N ASN A 433 93.89 51.15 -15.03
CA ASN A 433 93.59 52.59 -14.94
C ASN A 433 94.33 53.43 -16.00
N ASP A 434 94.42 52.94 -17.24
CA ASP A 434 95.22 53.57 -18.30
C ASP A 434 94.41 54.39 -19.33
N GLY A 435 93.06 54.29 -19.27
CA GLY A 435 92.10 55.27 -19.81
C GLY A 435 91.48 54.98 -21.17
#